data_AF-A0A4P9WWE7-F1
#
_entry.id   AF-A0A4P9WWE7-F1
#
_cell.length_a   1.000
_cell.length_b   1.000
_cell.length_c   1.000
_cell.angle_alpha   90.00
_cell.angle_beta   90.00
_cell.angle_gamma   90.00
#
_symmetry.space_group_name_H-M   'P 1'
#
loop_
_entity.id
_entity.type
_entity.pdbx_description
1 polymer ?
#
loop_
_entity_poly.entity_id
_entity_poly.type
_entity_poly.pdbx_seq_one_letter_code
_entity_poly.pdbx_strand_id
1 'polypeptide(L)' 'YKTELCRSWEETGFCRYGSKCQFAHSDTELRPVSRHPKYKTEMCKTFWEKGTCPYAKRCCFIH' A
#
# COMPACT_ATOMS: atom_id res chain seq x y z
N TYR A 1 -0.43 -7.89 7.55
CA TYR A 1 0.09 -9.07 6.82
C TYR A 1 -0.84 -9.32 5.63
N LYS A 2 -0.28 -9.40 4.42
CA LYS A 2 -0.98 -9.54 3.13
C LYS A 2 -2.04 -8.47 2.84
N THR A 3 -1.76 -7.22 3.20
CA THR A 3 -2.66 -6.07 3.03
C THR A 3 -2.37 -5.25 1.78
N GLU A 4 -1.29 -5.58 1.06
CA GLU A 4 -0.90 -4.99 -0.22
C GLU A 4 -0.43 -6.13 -1.13
N LEU A 5 -0.56 -5.96 -2.45
CA LEU A 5 -0.06 -6.91 -3.46
C LEU A 5 1.48 -6.93 -3.49
N CYS A 6 2.02 -8.12 -3.77
CA CYS A 6 3.44 -8.35 -3.93
C CYS A 6 3.87 -7.93 -5.33
N ARG A 7 4.63 -6.83 -5.42
CA ARG A 7 5.15 -6.32 -6.71
C ARG A 7 5.96 -7.34 -7.49
N SER A 8 6.89 -8.04 -6.82
CA SER A 8 7.73 -9.03 -7.52
C SER A 8 6.89 -10.15 -8.14
N TRP A 9 5.86 -10.61 -7.43
CA TRP A 9 4.95 -11.61 -7.96
C TRP A 9 4.08 -11.06 -9.10
N GLU A 10 3.56 -9.84 -8.96
CA GLU A 10 2.74 -9.17 -9.97
C GLU A 10 3.53 -8.93 -11.28
N GLU A 11 4.78 -8.48 -11.17
CA GLU A 11 5.61 -8.11 -12.33
C GLU A 11 6.27 -9.32 -13.00
N THR A 12 6.69 -10.32 -12.23
CA THR A 12 7.52 -11.42 -12.74
C THR A 12 6.87 -12.79 -12.63
N GLY A 13 5.73 -12.90 -11.95
CA GLY A 13 5.14 -14.19 -11.57
C GLY A 13 5.93 -14.95 -10.50
N PHE A 14 7.04 -14.37 -9.99
CA PHE A 14 7.94 -15.02 -9.05
C PHE A 14 8.23 -14.14 -7.82
N CYS A 15 8.23 -14.77 -6.65
CA CYS A 15 8.60 -14.11 -5.40
C CYS A 15 9.57 -14.99 -4.63
N ARG A 16 10.75 -14.45 -4.33
CA ARG A 16 11.81 -15.11 -3.54
C ARG A 16 11.38 -15.55 -2.14
N TYR A 17 10.31 -14.98 -1.60
CA TYR A 17 9.78 -15.30 -0.27
C TYR A 17 8.74 -16.44 -0.30
N GLY A 18 8.29 -16.86 -1.49
CA GLY A 18 7.30 -17.92 -1.65
C GLY A 18 6.07 -17.71 -0.78
N SER A 19 5.60 -18.77 -0.13
CA SER A 19 4.45 -18.74 0.78
C SER A 19 4.66 -17.88 2.04
N LYS A 20 5.91 -17.57 2.41
CA LYS A 20 6.25 -16.72 3.56
C LYS A 20 6.17 -15.22 3.24
N CYS A 21 5.86 -14.86 1.99
CA CYS A 21 5.72 -13.46 1.60
C CYS A 21 4.69 -12.74 2.48
N GLN A 22 5.05 -11.56 2.98
CA GLN A 22 4.15 -10.73 3.78
C GLN A 22 3.15 -9.92 2.94
N PHE A 23 3.29 -9.97 1.61
CA PHE A 23 2.42 -9.33 0.64
C PHE A 23 1.56 -10.39 -0.06
N ALA A 24 0.41 -10.00 -0.59
CA ALA A 24 -0.50 -10.89 -1.28
C ALA A 24 -0.01 -11.21 -2.69
N HIS A 25 0.03 -12.48 -3.09
CA HIS A 25 0.38 -12.88 -4.46
C HIS A 25 -0.81 -12.86 -5.43
N SER A 26 -2.03 -12.68 -4.90
CA SER A 26 -3.28 -12.58 -5.67
C SER A 26 -4.32 -11.81 -4.86
N ASP A 27 -5.39 -11.37 -5.51
CA ASP A 27 -6.53 -10.72 -4.83
C ASP A 27 -7.17 -11.61 -3.77
N THR A 28 -7.13 -12.94 -3.95
CA THR A 28 -7.64 -13.91 -2.97
C THR A 28 -6.82 -13.93 -1.67
N GLU A 29 -5.55 -13.55 -1.73
CA GLU A 29 -4.69 -13.44 -0.55
C GLU A 29 -4.74 -12.06 0.10
N LEU A 30 -5.31 -11.06 -0.59
CA LEU A 30 -5.35 -9.68 -0.16
C LEU A 30 -6.35 -9.49 0.98
N ARG A 31 -5.85 -9.05 2.13
CA ARG A 31 -6.65 -8.82 3.32
C ARG A 31 -7.12 -7.37 3.40
N PRO A 32 -8.39 -7.14 3.77
CA PRO A 32 -8.88 -5.79 4.02
C PRO A 32 -8.13 -5.15 5.19
N VAL A 33 -7.92 -3.83 5.10
CA VAL A 33 -7.31 -3.03 6.16
C VAL A 33 -8.40 -2.21 6.82
N SER A 34 -8.61 -2.42 8.13
CA SER A 34 -9.39 -1.47 8.92
C SER A 34 -8.58 -0.18 9.06
N ARG A 35 -9.05 0.88 8.42
CA ARG A 35 -8.42 2.19 8.45
C ARG A 35 -9.10 3.07 9.50
N HIS A 36 -8.35 4.00 10.06
CA HIS A 36 -8.91 5.00 10.96
C HIS A 36 -10.00 5.81 10.22
N PRO A 37 -11.10 6.22 10.89
CA PRO A 37 -12.17 7.00 10.25
C PRO A 37 -11.72 8.29 9.56
N LYS A 38 -10.60 8.88 10.02
CA LYS A 38 -9.97 10.06 9.42
C LYS A 38 -9.01 9.76 8.25
N TYR A 39 -9.00 8.54 7.72
CA TYR A 39 -8.17 8.20 6.57
C TYR A 39 -8.65 8.98 5.34
N LYS A 40 -7.74 9.73 4.72
CA LYS A 40 -7.99 10.55 3.53
C LYS A 40 -9.11 11.57 3.73
N THR A 41 -9.25 12.14 4.93
CA THR A 41 -10.21 13.23 5.21
C THR A 41 -9.59 14.62 5.19
N GLU A 42 -8.27 14.73 5.38
CA GLU A 42 -7.55 16.01 5.43
C GLU A 42 -6.42 16.05 4.40
N MET A 43 -6.05 17.24 3.93
CA MET A 43 -5.00 17.44 2.92
C MET A 43 -3.59 17.19 3.48
N CYS A 44 -2.76 16.54 2.69
CA CYS A 44 -1.35 16.33 2.97
C CYS A 44 -0.59 17.62 2.66
N LYS A 45 -0.26 18.39 3.71
CA LYS A 45 0.51 19.62 3.59
C LYS A 45 1.79 19.43 2.79
N THR A 46 2.57 18.38 3.09
CA THR A 46 3.83 18.09 2.38
C THR A 46 3.63 17.90 0.88
N PHE A 47 2.60 17.16 0.46
CA PHE A 47 2.32 16.96 -0.95
C PHE A 47 1.86 18.26 -1.62
N TRP A 48 0.97 19.01 -0.97
CA TRP A 48 0.42 20.24 -1.55
C TRP A 48 1.45 21.39 -1.60
N GLU A 49 2.38 21.45 -0.65
CA GLU A 49 3.44 22.46 -0.59
C GLU A 49 4.64 22.11 -1.46
N LYS A 50 5.04 20.83 -1.54
CA LYS A 50 6.28 20.39 -2.20
C LYS A 50 6.05 19.58 -3.48
N GLY A 51 4.80 19.31 -3.84
CA GLY A 51 4.41 18.44 -4.97
C GLY A 51 4.71 16.95 -4.78
N THR A 52 5.36 16.56 -3.67
CA THR A 52 5.80 15.18 -3.43
C THR A 52 5.64 14.81 -1.96
N CYS A 53 5.29 13.55 -1.70
CA CYS A 53 5.16 13.02 -0.34
C CYS A 53 5.90 11.68 -0.22
N PRO A 54 6.79 11.52 0.76
CA PRO A 54 7.59 10.30 0.92
C PRO A 54 6.75 9.06 1.20
N TYR A 55 5.52 9.23 1.72
CA TYR A 55 4.60 8.14 1.99
C TYR A 55 3.81 7.69 0.77
N ALA A 56 3.79 8.48 -0.33
CA ALA A 56 3.09 8.16 -1.58
C ALA A 56 1.69 7.55 -1.34
N LYS A 57 1.38 6.40 -1.95
CA LYS A 57 0.11 5.68 -1.79
C LYS A 57 -0.21 5.24 -0.34
N ARG A 58 0.78 5.19 0.54
CA ARG A 58 0.61 4.84 1.96
C ARG A 58 0.26 6.04 2.84
N CYS A 59 0.29 7.26 2.31
CA CYS A 59 -0.08 8.43 3.08
C CYS A 59 -1.54 8.35 3.55
N CYS A 60 -1.76 8.70 4.81
CA CYS A 60 -3.08 8.74 5.43
C CYS A 60 -3.89 9.98 5.08
N PHE A 61 -3.29 10.97 4.42
CA PHE A 61 -3.89 12.25 4.03
C PHE A 61 -4.09 12.32 2.52
N ILE A 62 -5.01 13.17 2.06
CA ILE A 62 -5.28 13.42 0.64
C ILE A 62 -4.03 14.04 0.02
N HIS A 63 -3.53 13.48 -1.08
CA HIS A 63 -2.45 14.07 -1.86
C HIS A 63 -3.10 14.92 -2.94
#